data_AF-A0AAE0LCH0-F1
#
_entry.id   AF-A0AAE0LCH0-F1
#
_cell.length_a   1.000
_cell.length_b   1.000
_cell.length_c   1.000
_cell.angle_alpha   90.00
_cell.angle_beta   90.00
_cell.angle_gamma   90.00
#
_symmetry.space_group_name_H-M   'P 1'
#
loop_
_entity.id
_entity.type
_entity.pdbx_description
1 polymer ?
#
loop_
_entity_poly.entity_id
_entity_poly.type
_entity_poly.pdbx_seq_one_letter_code
_entity_poly.pdbx_strand_id
1 'polypeptide(L)'
;MFTYRHDAVQDVLVEMLRKVFDPASVKKTHTYHRSYSPRYKPDITLLNYDGRGRRLIINVVIGFPCALSYVEVASSEPQHTAKVEERRKEYLYGDVSPHKLVPFAVEAFGGLSVQAKKFLEMCAERRQDRLGPELNSVTWSTPTFKSYWGQKLMITLQGSHTFGLHTRALEDFPQ
;
A
#
# COMPACT_ATOMS: atom_id res chain seq x y z
N MET A 1 -3.66 -17.74 2.32
CA MET A 1 -2.27 -17.29 2.15
C MET A 1 -2.15 -15.99 1.31
N PHE A 2 -2.94 -14.94 1.62
CA PHE A 2 -2.86 -13.63 0.94
C PHE A 2 -2.57 -12.47 1.91
N THR A 3 -2.75 -12.70 3.21
CA THR A 3 -2.69 -11.72 4.29
C THR A 3 -1.29 -11.16 4.55
N TYR A 4 -0.24 -11.98 4.48
CA TYR A 4 1.11 -11.56 4.90
C TYR A 4 1.66 -10.34 4.13
N ARG A 5 1.52 -10.33 2.79
CA ARG A 5 2.00 -9.21 1.95
C ARG A 5 1.17 -7.95 2.16
N HIS A 6 -0.15 -8.13 2.25
CA HIS A 6 -1.11 -7.04 2.41
C HIS A 6 -0.93 -6.36 3.77
N ASP A 7 -0.83 -7.15 4.84
CA ASP A 7 -0.61 -6.66 6.21
C ASP A 7 0.75 -5.96 6.32
N ALA A 8 1.82 -6.50 5.72
CA ALA A 8 3.15 -5.90 5.74
C ALA A 8 3.19 -4.54 5.04
N VAL A 9 2.52 -4.40 3.88
CA VAL A 9 2.37 -3.09 3.21
C VAL A 9 1.56 -2.12 4.06
N GLN A 10 0.47 -2.58 4.69
CA GLN A 10 -0.28 -1.74 5.61
C GLN A 10 0.57 -1.25 6.78
N ASP A 11 1.42 -2.11 7.36
CA ASP A 11 2.28 -1.73 8.48
C ASP A 11 3.27 -0.64 8.11
N VAL A 12 3.93 -0.76 6.95
CA VAL A 12 4.82 0.29 6.44
C VAL A 12 4.06 1.59 6.19
N LEU A 13 2.86 1.52 5.61
CA LEU A 13 2.03 2.70 5.39
C LEU A 13 1.60 3.36 6.71
N VAL A 14 1.18 2.57 7.70
CA VAL A 14 0.80 3.10 9.03
C VAL A 14 2.00 3.74 9.71
N GLU A 15 3.18 3.12 9.62
CA GLU A 15 4.42 3.67 10.14
C GLU A 15 4.72 5.02 9.48
N MET A 16 4.71 5.08 8.15
CA MET A 16 4.91 6.30 7.36
C MET A 16 3.90 7.39 7.75
N LEU A 17 2.62 7.05 7.80
CA LEU A 17 1.54 7.99 8.10
C LEU A 17 1.68 8.60 9.49
N ARG A 18 2.13 7.83 10.47
CA ARG A 18 2.42 8.34 11.83
C ARG A 18 3.62 9.28 11.89
N LYS A 19 4.46 9.34 10.85
CA LYS A 19 5.56 10.32 10.73
C LYS A 19 5.12 11.58 9.99
N VAL A 20 4.07 11.50 9.17
CA VAL A 20 3.53 12.61 8.37
C VAL A 20 2.39 13.34 9.08
N PHE A 21 1.55 12.60 9.80
CA PHE A 21 0.35 13.08 10.47
C PHE A 21 0.40 12.78 11.97
N ASP A 22 -0.53 13.38 12.72
CA ASP A 22 -0.72 13.04 14.13
C ASP A 22 -0.94 11.52 14.29
N PRO A 23 -0.09 10.80 15.04
CA PRO A 23 -0.22 9.37 15.22
C PRO A 23 -1.59 8.91 15.73
N ALA A 24 -2.27 9.74 16.54
CA ALA A 24 -3.59 9.43 17.07
C ALA A 24 -4.67 9.41 15.98
N SER A 25 -4.45 10.13 14.88
CA SER A 25 -5.36 10.22 13.75
C SER A 25 -5.28 9.03 12.78
N VAL A 26 -4.23 8.21 12.85
CA VAL A 26 -4.01 7.06 11.97
C VAL A 26 -4.61 5.79 12.57
N LYS A 27 -5.65 5.24 11.94
CA LYS A 27 -6.34 4.01 12.37
C LYS A 27 -6.13 2.89 11.35
N LYS A 28 -5.49 1.80 11.77
CA LYS A 28 -5.43 0.53 11.01
C LYS A 28 -6.61 -0.34 11.40
N THR A 29 -7.30 -0.92 10.43
CA THR A 29 -8.37 -1.89 10.70
C THR A 29 -7.79 -3.30 10.71
N HIS A 30 -7.88 -4.01 11.84
CA HIS A 30 -7.40 -5.39 11.93
C HIS A 30 -8.42 -6.40 11.37
N THR A 31 -7.92 -7.39 10.64
CA THR A 31 -8.64 -8.36 9.80
C THR A 31 -9.33 -9.51 10.55
N TYR A 32 -9.55 -9.42 11.87
CA TYR A 32 -10.00 -10.55 12.71
C TYR A 32 -11.50 -10.91 12.65
N HIS A 33 -12.31 -10.30 11.79
CA HIS A 33 -13.75 -10.62 11.71
C HIS A 33 -14.10 -11.47 10.47
N ARG A 34 -14.61 -12.69 10.73
CA ARG A 34 -15.00 -13.79 9.82
C ARG A 34 -16.16 -13.51 8.84
N SER A 35 -16.44 -12.26 8.51
CA SER A 35 -17.58 -11.94 7.64
C SER A 35 -17.23 -10.73 6.80
N TYR A 36 -16.79 -11.02 5.56
CA TYR A 36 -16.56 -10.05 4.50
C TYR A 36 -17.90 -9.36 4.21
N SER A 37 -18.12 -8.19 4.82
CA SER A 37 -19.33 -7.39 4.58
C SER A 37 -19.13 -6.56 3.31
N PRO A 38 -20.10 -6.52 2.39
CA PRO A 38 -20.10 -5.63 1.21
C PRO A 38 -20.09 -4.14 1.56
N ARG A 39 -20.18 -3.76 2.85
CA ARG A 39 -19.97 -2.40 3.34
C ARG A 39 -18.49 -2.23 3.72
N TYR A 40 -17.71 -1.80 2.73
CA TYR A 40 -16.25 -1.71 2.68
C TYR A 40 -15.63 -1.12 3.95
N LYS A 41 -15.00 -1.97 4.76
CA LYS A 41 -14.10 -1.53 5.84
C LYS A 41 -12.75 -1.19 5.21
N PRO A 42 -12.27 0.06 5.34
CA PRO A 42 -10.97 0.43 4.79
C PRO A 42 -9.82 -0.14 5.61
N ASP A 43 -8.71 -0.43 4.94
CA ASP A 43 -7.51 -0.96 5.58
C ASP A 43 -6.90 0.06 6.54
N ILE A 44 -6.81 1.32 6.10
CA ILE A 44 -6.31 2.43 6.92
C ILE A 44 -7.26 3.62 6.77
N THR A 45 -7.61 4.24 7.89
CA THR A 45 -8.34 5.51 7.94
C THR A 45 -7.49 6.55 8.64
N LEU A 46 -7.28 7.68 7.98
CA LEU A 46 -6.69 8.87 8.59
C LEU A 46 -7.82 9.87 8.90
N LEU A 47 -7.99 10.16 10.18
CA LEU A 47 -9.00 11.08 10.69
C LEU A 47 -8.55 12.53 10.49
N ASN A 48 -9.50 13.41 10.17
CA ASN A 48 -9.26 14.86 10.03
C ASN A 48 -8.04 15.20 9.14
N TYR A 49 -7.90 14.52 7.99
CA TYR A 49 -6.65 14.54 7.20
C TYR A 49 -6.26 15.93 6.69
N ASP A 50 -7.24 16.83 6.58
CA ASP A 50 -7.11 18.17 6.03
C ASP A 50 -7.45 19.27 7.05
N GLY A 51 -7.68 18.92 8.32
CA GLY A 51 -8.09 19.86 9.36
C GLY A 51 -9.56 20.29 9.30
N ARG A 52 -10.38 19.78 8.36
CA ARG A 52 -11.79 20.15 8.18
C ARG A 52 -12.77 19.03 8.53
N GLY A 53 -12.31 18.03 9.30
CA GLY A 53 -13.10 16.86 9.69
C GLY A 53 -13.23 15.79 8.60
N ARG A 54 -12.61 15.97 7.43
CA ARG A 54 -12.66 14.95 6.36
C ARG A 54 -11.76 13.78 6.69
N ARG A 55 -12.14 12.58 6.24
CA ARG A 55 -11.36 11.35 6.39
C ARG A 55 -10.63 11.05 5.09
N LEU A 56 -9.41 10.54 5.21
CA LEU A 56 -8.71 9.92 4.11
C LEU A 56 -8.77 8.41 4.30
N ILE A 57 -9.35 7.74 3.32
CA ILE A 57 -9.63 6.31 3.29
C ILE A 57 -8.56 5.69 2.41
N ILE A 58 -7.73 4.82 2.95
CA ILE A 58 -6.65 4.16 2.20
C ILE A 58 -6.98 2.68 2.16
N ASN A 59 -7.08 2.14 0.95
CA ASN A 59 -7.30 0.71 0.75
C ASN A 59 -6.13 0.14 -0.03
N VAL A 60 -5.36 -0.73 0.60
CA VAL A 60 -4.21 -1.42 0.02
C VAL A 60 -4.69 -2.55 -0.87
N VAL A 61 -4.11 -2.66 -2.06
CA VAL A 61 -4.32 -3.79 -2.96
C VAL A 61 -3.00 -4.24 -3.54
N ILE A 62 -2.82 -5.56 -3.66
CA ILE A 62 -1.62 -6.14 -4.26
C ILE A 62 -2.02 -6.84 -5.56
N GLY A 63 -1.55 -6.29 -6.68
CA GLY A 63 -1.65 -6.89 -8.01
C GLY A 63 -0.56 -7.94 -8.23
N PHE A 64 -0.89 -8.99 -8.97
CA PHE A 64 0.05 -10.05 -9.35
C PHE A 64 0.21 -10.09 -10.86
N PRO A 65 1.25 -9.44 -11.42
CA PRO A 65 1.51 -9.42 -12.86
C PRO A 65 1.56 -10.82 -13.48
N CYS A 66 2.10 -11.80 -12.77
CA CYS A 66 2.23 -13.18 -13.26
C CYS A 66 0.96 -14.04 -13.08
N ALA A 67 -0.16 -13.47 -12.62
CA ALA A 67 -1.42 -14.23 -12.58
C ALA A 67 -1.91 -14.51 -14.00
N LEU A 68 -2.52 -15.68 -14.22
CA LEU A 68 -3.03 -16.09 -15.54
C LEU A 68 -3.95 -15.04 -16.18
N SER A 69 -4.74 -14.33 -15.37
CA SER A 69 -5.65 -13.26 -15.82
C SER A 69 -4.94 -11.98 -16.29
N TYR A 70 -3.65 -11.82 -16.00
CA TYR A 70 -2.91 -10.58 -16.20
C TYR A 70 -1.63 -10.75 -17.02
N VAL A 71 -1.04 -11.94 -17.06
CA VAL A 71 0.32 -12.18 -17.55
C VAL A 71 0.54 -11.72 -18.99
N GLU A 72 -0.43 -11.93 -19.88
CA GLU A 72 -0.35 -11.51 -21.28
C GLU A 72 -0.23 -9.99 -21.40
N VAL A 73 -1.11 -9.25 -20.73
CA VAL A 73 -1.12 -7.78 -20.82
C VAL A 73 0.02 -7.17 -20.01
N ALA A 74 0.31 -7.71 -18.82
CA ALA A 74 1.37 -7.24 -17.95
C ALA A 74 2.77 -7.40 -18.55
N SER A 75 2.97 -8.30 -19.52
CA SER A 75 4.23 -8.43 -20.25
C SER A 75 4.53 -7.23 -21.16
N SER A 76 3.51 -6.47 -21.57
CA SER A 76 3.64 -5.34 -22.50
C SER A 76 3.26 -3.99 -21.89
N GLU A 77 2.44 -3.98 -20.85
CA GLU A 77 2.04 -2.78 -20.10
C GLU A 77 2.54 -2.87 -18.65
N PRO A 78 3.67 -2.23 -18.31
CA PRO A 78 4.13 -2.14 -16.93
C PRO A 78 3.05 -1.52 -16.03
N GLN A 79 2.92 -2.02 -14.80
CA GLN A 79 1.94 -1.53 -13.83
C GLN A 79 0.47 -1.78 -14.19
N HIS A 80 0.19 -2.59 -15.22
CA HIS A 80 -1.17 -2.90 -15.65
C HIS A 80 -2.03 -3.43 -14.50
N THR A 81 -1.52 -4.37 -13.71
CA THR A 81 -2.33 -4.99 -12.65
C THR A 81 -2.66 -4.00 -11.55
N ALA A 82 -1.71 -3.15 -11.18
CA ALA A 82 -1.95 -2.09 -10.21
C ALA A 82 -3.02 -1.10 -10.71
N LYS A 83 -2.97 -0.70 -11.98
CA LYS A 83 -3.96 0.20 -12.61
C LYS A 83 -5.37 -0.41 -12.66
N VAL A 84 -5.49 -1.70 -12.96
CA VAL A 84 -6.78 -2.41 -12.95
C VAL A 84 -7.35 -2.47 -11.53
N GLU A 85 -6.53 -2.82 -10.54
CA GLU A 85 -6.96 -2.90 -9.15
C GLU A 85 -7.31 -1.54 -8.55
N GLU A 86 -6.63 -0.45 -8.94
CA GLU A 86 -7.04 0.91 -8.59
C GLU A 86 -8.46 1.20 -9.04
N ARG A 87 -8.73 1.04 -10.34
CA ARG A 87 -10.06 1.29 -10.93
C ARG A 87 -11.14 0.44 -10.29
N ARG A 88 -10.81 -0.83 -10.01
CA ARG A 88 -11.71 -1.74 -9.32
C ARG A 88 -12.08 -1.20 -7.94
N LYS A 89 -11.13 -0.69 -7.17
CA LYS A 89 -11.41 -0.09 -5.85
C LYS A 89 -12.18 1.22 -5.94
N GLU A 90 -11.84 2.09 -6.89
CA GLU A 90 -12.61 3.32 -7.15
C GLU A 90 -14.07 2.99 -7.46
N TYR A 91 -14.30 2.02 -8.36
CA TYR A 91 -15.65 1.56 -8.70
C TYR A 91 -16.39 0.96 -7.51
N LEU A 92 -15.71 0.13 -6.70
CA LEU A 92 -16.33 -0.52 -5.54
C LEU A 92 -16.73 0.48 -4.44
N TYR A 93 -15.89 1.48 -4.17
CA TYR A 93 -16.19 2.48 -3.15
C TYR A 93 -17.20 3.54 -3.64
N GLY A 94 -17.23 3.82 -4.95
CA GLY A 94 -18.09 4.85 -5.52
C GLY A 94 -17.76 6.25 -5.01
N ASP A 95 -18.79 7.10 -4.88
CA ASP A 95 -18.63 8.43 -4.30
C ASP A 95 -18.52 8.34 -2.77
N VAL A 96 -17.37 8.77 -2.26
CA VAL A 96 -17.08 8.80 -0.82
C VAL A 96 -17.17 10.21 -0.23
N SER A 97 -17.73 11.18 -0.95
CA SER A 97 -17.85 12.56 -0.51
C SER A 97 -18.54 12.67 0.86
N PRO A 98 -18.02 13.52 1.79
CA PRO A 98 -16.95 14.50 1.60
C PRO A 98 -15.54 13.93 1.83
N HIS A 99 -15.37 12.61 1.97
CA HIS A 99 -14.09 11.97 2.22
C HIS A 99 -13.27 11.78 0.95
N LYS A 100 -12.01 11.37 1.10
CA LYS A 100 -11.12 11.07 -0.03
C LYS A 100 -10.69 9.61 0.03
N LEU A 101 -10.82 8.90 -1.08
CA LEU A 101 -10.29 7.55 -1.25
C LEU A 101 -8.89 7.61 -1.86
N VAL A 102 -8.01 6.74 -1.37
CA VAL A 102 -6.72 6.40 -1.96
C VAL A 102 -6.70 4.89 -2.18
N PRO A 103 -6.99 4.41 -3.40
CA PRO A 103 -6.75 3.02 -3.74
C PRO A 103 -5.24 2.83 -3.87
N PHE A 104 -4.60 2.36 -2.81
CA PHE A 104 -3.15 2.19 -2.76
C PHE A 104 -2.78 0.84 -3.37
N ALA A 105 -2.70 0.78 -4.70
CA ALA A 105 -2.38 -0.44 -5.41
C ALA A 105 -0.86 -0.56 -5.64
N VAL A 106 -0.34 -1.77 -5.41
CA VAL A 106 1.06 -2.12 -5.64
C VAL A 106 1.14 -3.47 -6.34
N GLU A 107 2.11 -3.67 -7.22
CA GLU A 107 2.37 -4.97 -7.83
C GLU A 107 3.39 -5.74 -7.00
N ALA A 108 3.23 -7.05 -6.90
CA ALA A 108 4.04 -7.94 -6.05
C ALA A 108 5.57 -7.81 -6.21
N PHE A 109 6.06 -7.27 -7.33
CA PHE A 109 7.48 -7.08 -7.63
C PHE A 109 7.98 -5.63 -7.42
N GLY A 110 7.12 -4.73 -6.94
CA GLY A 110 7.46 -3.35 -6.62
C GLY A 110 6.87 -2.29 -7.57
N GLY A 111 5.87 -2.64 -8.38
CA GLY A 111 5.19 -1.65 -9.21
C GLY A 111 4.24 -0.79 -8.38
N LEU A 112 4.49 0.52 -8.24
CA LEU A 112 3.52 1.43 -7.62
C LEU A 112 2.52 1.97 -8.63
N SER A 113 1.24 1.95 -8.28
CA SER A 113 0.19 2.56 -9.08
C SER A 113 0.27 4.10 -9.13
N VAL A 114 -0.54 4.74 -9.99
CA VAL A 114 -0.50 6.21 -10.14
C VAL A 114 -1.00 6.91 -8.88
N GLN A 115 -2.08 6.44 -8.26
CA GLN A 115 -2.60 6.99 -7.00
C GLN A 115 -1.64 6.71 -5.84
N ALA A 116 -0.99 5.55 -5.81
CA ALA A 116 0.03 5.24 -4.80
C ALA A 116 1.22 6.21 -4.89
N LYS A 117 1.70 6.50 -6.12
CA LYS A 117 2.77 7.49 -6.37
C LYS A 117 2.34 8.90 -5.94
N LYS A 118 1.14 9.35 -6.36
CA LYS A 118 0.58 10.66 -5.96
C LYS A 118 0.41 10.78 -4.45
N PHE A 119 0.02 9.69 -3.78
CA PHE A 119 -0.13 9.68 -2.33
C PHE A 119 1.22 9.79 -1.61
N LEU A 120 2.26 9.10 -2.10
CA LEU A 120 3.62 9.26 -1.59
C LEU A 120 4.13 10.68 -1.81
N GLU A 121 3.87 11.27 -2.97
CA GLU A 121 4.22 12.66 -3.28
C GLU A 121 3.52 13.64 -2.33
N MET A 122 2.22 13.48 -2.10
CA MET A 122 1.48 14.30 -1.12
C MET A 122 2.07 14.19 0.29
N CYS A 123 2.49 12.99 0.70
CA CYS A 123 3.13 12.79 2.01
C CYS A 123 4.52 13.44 2.07
N ALA A 124 5.30 13.32 0.99
CA ALA A 124 6.59 13.97 0.85
C ALA A 124 6.45 15.50 0.90
N GLU A 125 5.53 16.08 0.14
CA GLU A 125 5.26 17.52 0.14
C GLU A 125 4.93 18.05 1.54
N ARG A 126 4.08 17.35 2.30
CA ARG A 126 3.76 17.71 3.69
C ARG A 126 4.98 17.70 4.62
N ARG A 127 5.97 16.88 4.30
CA ARG A 127 7.25 16.76 5.01
C ARG A 127 8.36 17.61 4.37
N GLN A 128 8.05 18.40 3.35
CA GLN A 128 9.03 19.11 2.51
C GLN A 128 10.12 18.17 1.96
N ASP A 129 9.74 16.93 1.71
CA ASP A 129 10.57 15.78 1.30
C ASP A 129 11.73 15.46 2.25
N ARG A 130 11.68 15.96 3.49
CA ARG A 130 12.73 15.78 4.51
C ARG A 130 12.50 14.54 5.36
N LEU A 131 13.59 13.81 5.55
CA LEU A 131 13.71 12.74 6.53
C LEU A 131 13.85 13.34 7.94
N GLY A 132 13.25 12.69 8.93
CA GLY A 132 13.44 13.03 10.35
C GLY A 132 14.11 11.86 11.07
N PRO A 133 13.39 11.10 11.92
CA PRO A 133 13.95 9.92 12.59
C PRO A 133 14.52 8.85 11.63
N GLU A 134 14.06 8.83 10.38
CA GLU A 134 14.48 7.89 9.35
C GLU A 134 15.96 8.06 8.96
N LEU A 135 16.55 9.23 9.20
CA LEU A 135 17.96 9.56 8.88
C LEU A 135 18.96 8.55 9.46
N ASN A 136 18.63 7.89 10.57
CA ASN A 136 19.51 6.89 11.19
C ASN A 136 19.59 5.56 10.41
N SER A 137 18.74 5.39 9.40
CA SER A 137 18.59 4.15 8.63
C SER A 137 18.68 4.35 7.12
N VAL A 138 18.99 5.56 6.67
CA VAL A 138 19.04 5.87 5.24
C VAL A 138 20.37 5.49 4.63
N THR A 139 20.32 5.10 3.36
CA THR A 139 21.52 4.92 2.54
C THR A 139 21.63 6.07 1.55
N TRP A 140 22.76 6.14 0.84
CA TRP A 140 22.97 7.12 -0.24
C TRP A 140 21.87 7.04 -1.33
N SER A 141 21.19 5.89 -1.47
CA SER A 141 20.11 5.68 -2.45
C SER A 141 18.74 6.20 -1.99
N THR A 142 18.60 6.58 -0.72
CA THR A 142 17.36 7.09 -0.14
C THR A 142 17.51 8.41 0.60
N PRO A 143 18.00 9.49 -0.06
CA PRO A 143 18.29 10.75 0.63
C PRO A 143 17.04 11.58 0.93
N THR A 144 15.85 11.16 0.48
CA THR A 144 14.60 11.92 0.58
C THR A 144 13.50 11.09 1.23
N PHE A 145 12.48 11.76 1.77
CA PHE A 145 11.30 11.08 2.32
C PHE A 145 10.68 10.14 1.27
N LYS A 146 10.47 10.64 0.05
CA LYS A 146 9.86 9.87 -1.03
C LYS A 146 10.69 8.64 -1.38
N SER A 147 12.01 8.78 -1.56
CA SER A 147 12.87 7.66 -1.93
C SER A 147 13.02 6.64 -0.80
N TYR A 148 13.12 7.08 0.46
CA TYR A 148 13.18 6.18 1.62
C TYR A 148 11.92 5.33 1.76
N TRP A 149 10.75 5.95 1.85
CA TRP A 149 9.49 5.21 2.04
C TRP A 149 9.09 4.42 0.81
N GLY A 150 9.38 4.95 -0.39
CA GLY A 150 9.24 4.21 -1.63
C GLY A 150 10.07 2.91 -1.62
N GLN A 151 11.36 2.99 -1.29
CA GLN A 151 12.22 1.81 -1.21
C GLN A 151 11.77 0.85 -0.10
N LYS A 152 11.42 1.35 1.08
CA LYS A 152 10.95 0.52 2.20
C LYS A 152 9.71 -0.29 1.84
N LEU A 153 8.75 0.31 1.12
CA LEU A 153 7.59 -0.39 0.59
C LEU A 153 7.99 -1.50 -0.39
N MET A 154 8.93 -1.23 -1.30
CA MET A 154 9.39 -2.22 -2.29
C MET A 154 10.06 -3.41 -1.64
N ILE A 155 11.00 -3.15 -0.73
CA ILE A 155 11.74 -4.20 -0.01
C ILE A 155 10.78 -5.06 0.80
N THR A 156 9.85 -4.43 1.51
CA THR A 156 8.85 -5.15 2.33
C THR A 156 7.97 -6.06 1.47
N LEU A 157 7.55 -5.56 0.31
CA LEU A 157 6.72 -6.32 -0.61
C LEU A 157 7.46 -7.50 -1.22
N GLN A 158 8.70 -7.30 -1.67
CA GLN A 158 9.56 -8.35 -2.21
C GLN A 158 9.88 -9.40 -1.15
N GLY A 159 10.27 -8.99 0.06
CA GLY A 159 10.55 -9.90 1.17
C GLY A 159 9.33 -10.76 1.53
N SER A 160 8.15 -10.14 1.62
CA SER A 160 6.90 -10.85 1.88
C SER A 160 6.49 -11.78 0.73
N HIS A 161 6.82 -11.42 -0.52
CA HIS A 161 6.60 -12.26 -1.69
C HIS A 161 7.51 -13.50 -1.66
N THR A 162 8.80 -13.32 -1.43
CA THR A 162 9.78 -14.40 -1.33
C THR A 162 9.43 -15.37 -0.20
N PHE A 163 9.03 -14.86 0.97
CA PHE A 163 8.58 -15.71 2.09
C PHE A 163 7.37 -16.56 1.71
N GLY A 164 6.40 -15.99 0.99
CA GLY A 164 5.23 -16.72 0.50
C GLY A 164 5.60 -17.82 -0.50
N LEU A 165 6.52 -17.54 -1.43
CA LEU A 165 7.03 -18.54 -2.37
C LEU A 165 7.76 -19.68 -1.66
N HIS A 166 8.62 -19.35 -0.69
CA HIS A 166 9.36 -20.34 0.09
C HIS A 166 8.42 -21.26 0.89
N THR A 167 7.45 -20.67 1.58
CA THR A 167 6.46 -21.44 2.35
C THR A 167 5.68 -22.40 1.44
N ARG A 168 5.26 -21.93 0.26
CA ARG A 168 4.56 -22.77 -0.70
C ARG A 168 5.45 -23.88 -1.27
N ALA A 169 6.72 -23.58 -1.55
CA ALA A 169 7.67 -24.59 -2.04
C ALA A 169 7.86 -25.72 -1.01
N LEU A 170 7.89 -25.41 0.28
CA LEU A 170 7.95 -26.43 1.34
C LEU A 170 6.67 -27.28 1.42
N GLU A 171 5.50 -26.71 1.12
CA GLU A 171 4.23 -27.44 1.06
C GLU A 171 4.14 -28.35 -0.17
N ASP A 172 4.56 -27.86 -1.33
CA ASP A 172 4.48 -28.58 -2.61
C ASP A 172 5.59 -29.66 -2.74
N PHE A 173 6.72 -29.49 -2.05
CA PHE A 173 7.87 -30.41 -2.07
C PHE A 173 8.38 -30.74 -0.65
N PRO A 174 7.63 -31.52 0.14
CA PRO A 174 8.06 -31.94 1.47
C PRO A 174 9.31 -32.83 1.38
N GLN A 175 10.31 -32.56 2.23
CA GLN A 175 11.53 -33.39 2.36
C GLN A 175 11.26 -34.65 3.19
#